data_AF-A0A3P7X9T7-F1
#
_entry.id   AF-A0A3P7X9T7-F1
#
_cell.length_a   1.000
_cell.length_b   1.000
_cell.length_c   1.000
_cell.angle_alpha   90.00
_cell.angle_beta   90.00
_cell.angle_gamma   90.00
#
_symmetry.space_group_name_H-M   'P 1'
#
loop_
_entity.id
_entity.type
_entity.pdbx_description
1 polymer ?
#
loop_
_entity_poly.entity_id
_entity_poly.type
_entity_poly.pdbx_seq_one_letter_code
_entity_poly.pdbx_strand_id
1 'polypeptide(L)'
;MNFSLSSSSSTSRQPTEKVDSTFNGMPSSGMAPNLPLSLQIGDYKVWDYLVEVSWIDAGAFRLSPAYSLYLALRFFQSHSKPYLVQFFTRIAHHMNQISQDCTSRDELLFWLANASELSFLVERDPDLRQLGTVVETVFRRLCTVLLGALRPACKPMLDVTIPIEDGNELLSLLDGTLRAARASRLNAALTIQLCSHVLHAINATIFNALVGVSSPVRLTTRLGKCLQARLAALHGWAEQMGVELAAECHLDRSRQAAALLAAQKNDVAALGATCYKLNSLQVRYLLTHFSAQDGEIPCDNDVITRIVSLAERQADHLTLQVGNWKFQNDAFQGVGDRQVGIYVKKVVAGSPAAADGRLATGDQLLSVNGQSLLGISQEDLQSFRHVGFDRLPSHYRHSNRPTVIQPGRPSALSPSALRRGAHSPVSLYRPPSATNLFAAPR
;
A
#
# COMPACT_ATOMS: atom_id res chain seq x y z
N MET A 1 32.05 -21.57 2.54
CA MET A 1 32.90 -20.87 3.53
C MET A 1 32.76 -21.59 4.87
N ASN A 2 33.87 -21.98 5.52
CA ASN A 2 33.83 -22.60 6.84
C ASN A 2 33.66 -21.51 7.91
N PHE A 3 32.61 -21.62 8.73
CA PHE A 3 32.41 -20.77 9.90
C PHE A 3 33.21 -21.34 11.08
N SER A 4 34.28 -20.66 11.48
CA SER A 4 35.01 -20.95 12.73
C SER A 4 34.36 -20.17 13.88
N LEU A 5 33.56 -20.83 14.69
CA LEU A 5 33.10 -20.31 15.99
C LEU A 5 34.11 -20.75 17.07
N SER A 6 34.99 -19.85 17.51
CA SER A 6 35.84 -20.11 18.68
C SER A 6 35.05 -19.83 19.96
N SER A 7 34.69 -20.90 20.66
CA SER A 7 34.23 -20.86 22.05
C SER A 7 35.43 -20.84 22.99
N SER A 8 35.43 -19.93 23.95
CA SER A 8 36.46 -19.78 24.97
C SER A 8 36.35 -20.90 26.00
N SER A 9 37.41 -21.70 26.13
CA SER A 9 37.63 -22.55 27.31
C SER A 9 39.04 -22.33 27.86
N SER A 10 39.10 -22.11 29.16
CA SER A 10 40.26 -21.80 29.98
C SER A 10 41.14 -23.02 30.19
N THR A 11 42.42 -22.97 29.79
CA THR A 11 43.49 -23.66 30.53
C THR A 11 44.89 -23.10 30.23
N SER A 12 45.67 -23.01 31.30
CA SER A 12 47.07 -22.58 31.44
C SER A 12 48.06 -23.17 30.41
N ARG A 13 48.93 -22.32 29.84
CA ARG A 13 50.41 -22.44 29.83
C ARG A 13 51.06 -21.36 28.95
N GLN A 14 51.99 -20.61 29.53
CA GLN A 14 53.12 -19.94 28.84
C GLN A 14 54.36 -20.88 28.91
N PRO A 15 55.51 -20.65 28.21
CA PRO A 15 55.95 -19.41 27.56
C PRO A 15 56.67 -19.53 26.18
N THR A 16 57.05 -18.34 25.67
CA THR A 16 58.16 -17.97 24.74
C THR A 16 58.13 -18.40 23.26
N GLU A 17 58.00 -17.42 22.36
CA GLU A 17 59.10 -16.98 21.47
C GLU A 17 58.80 -15.61 20.82
N LYS A 18 59.85 -14.79 20.71
CA LYS A 18 59.86 -13.41 20.19
C LYS A 18 60.03 -13.41 18.66
N VAL A 19 59.28 -12.58 17.92
CA VAL A 19 59.79 -11.85 16.74
C VAL A 19 59.05 -10.51 16.58
N ASP A 20 59.82 -9.45 16.75
CA ASP A 20 59.84 -8.12 16.14
C ASP A 20 58.57 -7.31 15.78
N SER A 21 58.58 -6.14 16.40
CA SER A 21 57.88 -4.90 16.10
C SER A 21 58.08 -4.40 14.67
N THR A 22 56.98 -4.07 13.99
CA THR A 22 56.74 -2.73 13.38
C THR A 22 55.37 -2.68 12.70
N PHE A 23 54.35 -2.17 13.39
CA PHE A 23 53.26 -1.44 12.72
C PHE A 23 52.75 -0.36 13.68
N ASN A 24 53.19 0.86 13.43
CA ASN A 24 52.87 2.05 14.20
C ASN A 24 51.40 2.45 13.99
N GLY A 25 50.67 2.58 15.11
CA GLY A 25 49.75 3.69 15.39
C GLY A 25 48.54 3.89 14.47
N MET A 26 47.37 3.42 14.90
CA MET A 26 46.08 4.04 14.57
C MET A 26 45.45 4.57 15.86
N PRO A 27 44.87 5.78 15.87
CA PRO A 27 44.36 6.39 17.08
C PRO A 27 43.09 5.68 17.53
N SER A 28 43.09 5.25 18.79
CA SER A 28 41.89 4.90 19.54
C SER A 28 40.98 6.12 19.64
N SER A 29 39.98 6.22 18.78
CA SER A 29 38.97 7.28 18.80
C SER A 29 37.57 6.68 18.83
N GLY A 30 36.90 6.86 19.97
CA GLY A 30 35.44 6.78 20.11
C GLY A 30 34.86 5.37 20.06
N MET A 31 34.75 4.71 21.23
CA MET A 31 33.87 3.57 21.42
C MET A 31 32.41 3.98 21.10
N ALA A 32 31.98 3.77 19.86
CA ALA A 32 30.62 3.28 19.61
C ALA A 32 30.49 1.93 20.32
N PRO A 33 29.29 1.52 20.80
CA PRO A 33 29.14 0.25 21.49
C PRO A 33 29.69 -0.86 20.58
N ASN A 34 30.75 -1.51 21.04
CA ASN A 34 31.41 -2.57 20.28
C ASN A 34 30.37 -3.64 20.00
N LEU A 35 29.89 -3.70 18.75
CA LEU A 35 29.12 -4.84 18.27
C LEU A 35 29.98 -6.07 18.54
N PRO A 36 29.41 -7.15 19.12
CA PRO A 36 30.17 -8.36 19.45
C PRO A 36 30.73 -9.07 18.21
N LEU A 37 30.42 -8.58 17.01
CA LEU A 37 30.82 -9.12 15.73
C LEU A 37 31.18 -7.98 14.77
N SER A 38 32.34 -8.09 14.12
CA SER A 38 32.79 -7.18 13.07
C SER A 38 33.20 -7.98 11.83
N LEU A 39 32.84 -7.49 10.65
CA LEU A 39 33.19 -8.09 9.37
C LEU A 39 34.30 -7.25 8.71
N GLN A 40 35.30 -7.90 8.13
CA GLN A 40 36.37 -7.25 7.36
C GLN A 40 36.24 -7.62 5.89
N ILE A 41 36.23 -6.63 5.00
CA ILE A 41 36.15 -6.82 3.55
C ILE A 41 37.47 -6.32 2.94
N GLY A 42 38.18 -7.21 2.23
CA GLY A 42 39.40 -6.84 1.52
C GLY A 42 39.13 -5.96 0.28
N ASP A 43 40.10 -5.10 -0.06
CA ASP A 43 39.97 -4.04 -1.07
C ASP A 43 39.58 -4.54 -2.49
N TYR A 44 39.85 -5.80 -2.81
CA TYR A 44 39.71 -6.35 -4.17
C TYR A 44 38.42 -7.15 -4.41
N LYS A 45 37.53 -7.29 -3.41
CA LYS A 45 36.36 -8.20 -3.48
C LYS A 45 35.04 -7.61 -2.96
N VAL A 46 34.97 -6.29 -2.78
CA VAL A 46 33.78 -5.61 -2.24
C VAL A 46 32.52 -5.90 -3.06
N TRP A 47 32.67 -6.03 -4.37
CA TRP A 47 31.54 -6.23 -5.28
C TRP A 47 31.16 -7.71 -5.43
N ASP A 48 32.16 -8.60 -5.42
CA ASP A 48 31.94 -10.05 -5.38
C ASP A 48 31.14 -10.43 -4.13
N TYR A 49 31.40 -9.75 -3.00
CA TYR A 49 30.65 -9.95 -1.76
C TYR A 49 29.14 -9.72 -1.92
N LEU A 50 28.72 -8.67 -2.63
CA LEU A 50 27.30 -8.38 -2.84
C LEU A 50 26.62 -9.47 -3.68
N VAL A 51 27.33 -9.96 -4.70
CA VAL A 51 26.85 -11.07 -5.54
C VAL A 51 26.75 -12.35 -4.71
N GLU A 52 27.78 -12.70 -3.94
CA GLU A 52 27.77 -13.90 -3.12
C GLU A 52 26.63 -13.91 -2.09
N VAL A 53 26.36 -12.77 -1.44
CA VAL A 53 25.24 -12.64 -0.50
C VAL A 53 23.88 -12.96 -1.14
N SER A 54 23.77 -12.78 -2.45
CA SER A 54 22.54 -12.99 -3.22
C SER A 54 22.27 -14.45 -3.56
N TRP A 55 23.29 -15.30 -3.47
CA TRP A 55 23.20 -16.73 -3.72
C TRP A 55 23.40 -17.57 -2.45
N ILE A 56 23.40 -16.94 -1.28
CA ILE A 56 23.52 -17.66 0.00
C ILE A 56 22.35 -18.63 0.13
N ASP A 57 22.66 -19.92 0.24
CA ASP A 57 21.74 -20.89 0.82
C ASP A 57 21.57 -20.54 2.30
N ALA A 58 20.52 -19.74 2.57
CA ALA A 58 20.27 -19.20 3.90
C ALA A 58 19.95 -20.29 4.94
N GLY A 59 19.78 -21.55 4.52
CA GLY A 59 19.62 -22.70 5.39
C GLY A 59 18.65 -22.43 6.55
N ALA A 60 19.12 -22.60 7.78
CA ALA A 60 18.34 -22.34 8.99
C ALA A 60 18.16 -20.85 9.34
N PHE A 61 19.05 -19.97 8.88
CA PHE A 61 19.02 -18.53 9.20
C PHE A 61 18.59 -17.69 8.00
N ARG A 62 17.26 -17.66 7.75
CA ARG A 62 16.64 -16.97 6.61
C ARG A 62 16.99 -15.49 6.44
N LEU A 63 17.34 -14.79 7.52
CA LEU A 63 17.68 -13.37 7.49
C LEU A 63 19.18 -13.12 7.31
N SER A 64 20.01 -14.15 7.09
CA SER A 64 21.46 -13.99 6.99
C SER A 64 21.91 -12.93 5.98
N PRO A 65 21.30 -12.76 4.79
CA PRO A 65 21.66 -11.66 3.89
C PRO A 65 21.56 -10.27 4.53
N ALA A 66 20.47 -9.98 5.26
CA ALA A 66 20.27 -8.68 5.89
C ALA A 66 21.36 -8.34 6.90
N TYR A 67 21.70 -9.29 7.77
CA TYR A 67 22.72 -9.11 8.80
C TYR A 67 24.12 -8.99 8.18
N SER A 68 24.43 -9.80 7.16
CA SER A 68 25.69 -9.72 6.42
C SER A 68 25.87 -8.36 5.74
N LEU A 69 24.82 -7.82 5.12
CA LEU A 69 24.86 -6.48 4.50
C LEU A 69 24.99 -5.37 5.54
N TYR A 70 24.30 -5.48 6.68
CA TYR A 70 24.42 -4.52 7.76
C TYR A 70 25.85 -4.47 8.34
N LEU A 71 26.48 -5.62 8.58
CA LEU A 71 27.87 -5.68 9.04
C LEU A 71 28.85 -5.06 8.03
N ALA A 72 28.61 -5.26 6.73
CA ALA A 72 29.37 -4.60 5.68
C ALA A 72 29.18 -3.07 5.67
N LEU A 73 27.95 -2.57 5.91
CA LEU A 73 27.71 -1.14 6.06
C LEU A 73 28.45 -0.56 7.28
N ARG A 74 28.47 -1.26 8.42
CA ARG A 74 29.25 -0.85 9.61
C ARG A 74 30.75 -0.80 9.32
N PHE A 75 31.27 -1.78 8.58
CA PHE A 75 32.65 -1.77 8.12
C PHE A 75 32.96 -0.53 7.29
N PHE A 76 32.16 -0.21 6.27
CA PHE A 76 32.41 0.99 5.47
C PHE A 76 32.19 2.30 6.23
N GLN A 77 31.30 2.33 7.23
CA GLN A 77 31.15 3.49 8.09
C GLN A 77 32.42 3.80 8.90
N SER A 78 33.13 2.78 9.39
CA SER A 78 34.36 2.98 10.15
C SER A 78 35.58 3.26 9.27
N HIS A 79 35.57 2.84 8.00
CA HIS A 79 36.73 2.96 7.09
C HIS A 79 36.59 4.12 6.09
N SER A 80 35.41 4.34 5.50
CA SER A 80 35.21 5.37 4.47
C SER A 80 33.74 5.68 4.15
N LYS A 81 33.30 6.90 4.50
CA LYS A 81 31.95 7.42 4.22
C LYS A 81 31.56 7.48 2.74
N PRO A 82 32.43 7.89 1.79
CA PRO A 82 32.07 7.84 0.36
C PRO A 82 31.76 6.43 -0.14
N TYR A 83 32.56 5.44 0.31
CA TYR A 83 32.34 4.04 -0.04
C TYR A 83 31.07 3.48 0.60
N LEU A 84 30.71 3.91 1.82
CA LEU A 84 29.44 3.55 2.45
C LEU A 84 28.24 3.94 1.58
N VAL A 85 28.16 5.20 1.14
CA VAL A 85 27.04 5.69 0.34
C VAL A 85 26.96 4.96 -1.00
N GLN A 86 28.11 4.74 -1.65
CA GLN A 86 28.17 3.97 -2.90
C GLN A 86 27.72 2.52 -2.70
N PHE A 87 28.18 1.87 -1.64
CA PHE A 87 27.82 0.50 -1.31
C PHE A 87 26.32 0.38 -1.03
N PHE A 88 25.74 1.27 -0.22
CA PHE A 88 24.30 1.29 0.03
C PHE A 88 23.47 1.52 -1.24
N THR A 89 23.89 2.46 -2.09
CA THR A 89 23.24 2.71 -3.39
C THR A 89 23.25 1.45 -4.26
N ARG A 90 24.35 0.69 -4.24
CA ARG A 90 24.44 -0.58 -4.96
C ARG A 90 23.58 -1.67 -4.34
N ILE A 91 23.48 -1.76 -3.01
CA ILE A 91 22.52 -2.66 -2.36
C ILE A 91 21.10 -2.37 -2.85
N ALA A 92 20.68 -1.10 -2.87
CA ALA A 92 19.35 -0.72 -3.33
C ALA A 92 19.12 -1.12 -4.79
N HIS A 93 20.09 -0.89 -5.67
CA HIS A 93 20.02 -1.31 -7.07
C HIS A 93 19.95 -2.83 -7.21
N HIS A 94 20.76 -3.56 -6.45
CA HIS A 94 20.83 -5.01 -6.48
C HIS A 94 19.54 -5.65 -5.95
N MET A 95 18.95 -5.12 -4.86
CA MET A 95 17.65 -5.55 -4.36
C MET A 95 16.54 -5.34 -5.40
N ASN A 96 16.60 -4.24 -6.15
CA ASN A 96 15.68 -4.00 -7.25
C ASN A 96 15.89 -5.00 -8.40
N GLN A 97 17.14 -5.31 -8.78
CA GLN A 97 17.44 -6.35 -9.78
C GLN A 97 16.96 -7.73 -9.34
N ILE A 98 17.30 -8.17 -8.13
CA ILE A 98 16.82 -9.41 -7.54
C ILE A 98 15.29 -9.48 -7.62
N SER A 99 14.58 -8.42 -7.23
CA SER A 99 13.12 -8.43 -7.29
C SER A 99 12.60 -8.64 -8.72
N GLN A 100 13.31 -8.14 -9.72
CA GLN A 100 12.96 -8.31 -11.12
C GLN A 100 13.25 -9.72 -11.64
N ASP A 101 14.32 -10.35 -11.14
CA ASP A 101 14.76 -11.68 -11.53
C ASP A 101 13.99 -12.78 -10.79
N CYS A 102 13.43 -12.48 -9.61
CA CYS A 102 12.58 -13.41 -8.89
C CYS A 102 11.38 -13.83 -9.73
N THR A 103 11.21 -15.15 -9.85
CA THR A 103 10.12 -15.76 -10.64
C THR A 103 9.00 -16.30 -9.76
N SER A 104 9.27 -16.50 -8.47
CA SER A 104 8.33 -17.08 -7.52
C SER A 104 7.94 -16.11 -6.40
N ARG A 105 6.72 -16.28 -5.88
CA ARG A 105 6.23 -15.57 -4.68
C ARG A 105 7.16 -15.78 -3.48
N ASP A 106 7.66 -17.01 -3.31
CA ASP A 106 8.39 -17.42 -2.12
C ASP A 106 9.79 -16.76 -2.08
N GLU A 107 10.45 -16.64 -3.23
CA GLU A 107 11.68 -15.83 -3.39
C GLU A 107 11.45 -14.36 -3.07
N LEU A 108 10.34 -13.77 -3.57
CA LEU A 108 10.01 -12.38 -3.31
C LEU A 108 9.72 -12.13 -1.82
N LEU A 109 9.05 -13.05 -1.13
CA LEU A 109 8.83 -12.98 0.31
C LEU A 109 10.12 -13.10 1.11
N PHE A 110 11.04 -13.97 0.68
CA PHE A 110 12.38 -14.10 1.26
C PHE A 110 13.19 -12.81 1.14
N TRP A 111 13.23 -12.21 -0.05
CA TRP A 111 13.96 -10.97 -0.29
C TRP A 111 13.29 -9.75 0.35
N LEU A 112 11.96 -9.73 0.43
CA LEU A 112 11.24 -8.69 1.16
C LEU A 112 11.57 -8.73 2.66
N ALA A 113 11.61 -9.92 3.25
CA ALA A 113 11.99 -10.08 4.66
C ALA A 113 13.41 -9.55 4.91
N ASN A 114 14.37 -9.94 4.07
CA ASN A 114 15.75 -9.45 4.16
C ASN A 114 15.88 -7.94 3.93
N ALA A 115 15.20 -7.37 2.93
CA ALA A 115 15.20 -5.94 2.67
C ALA A 115 14.59 -5.15 3.84
N SER A 116 13.52 -5.67 4.44
CA SER A 116 12.86 -5.05 5.59
C SER A 116 13.70 -5.09 6.86
N GLU A 117 14.37 -6.21 7.13
CA GLU A 117 15.26 -6.37 8.27
C GLU A 117 16.48 -5.45 8.12
N LEU A 118 17.08 -5.40 6.93
CA LEU A 118 18.20 -4.50 6.65
C LEU A 118 17.79 -3.02 6.86
N SER A 119 16.62 -2.63 6.36
CA SER A 119 16.12 -1.26 6.53
C SER A 119 15.87 -0.95 8.00
N PHE A 120 15.31 -1.88 8.76
CA PHE A 120 15.11 -1.74 10.21
C PHE A 120 16.44 -1.59 10.98
N LEU A 121 17.46 -2.37 10.63
CA LEU A 121 18.79 -2.27 11.23
C LEU A 121 19.45 -0.91 10.92
N VAL A 122 19.35 -0.45 9.67
CA VAL A 122 19.89 0.84 9.23
C VAL A 122 19.18 2.01 9.90
N GLU A 123 17.84 2.00 10.00
CA GLU A 123 17.05 3.06 10.63
C GLU A 123 17.32 3.22 12.12
N ARG A 124 17.61 2.10 12.82
CA ARG A 124 17.93 2.10 14.26
C ARG A 124 19.37 2.46 14.56
N ASP A 125 20.24 2.41 13.57
CA ASP A 125 21.64 2.76 13.70
C ASP A 125 21.82 4.28 13.51
N PRO A 126 22.25 5.02 14.56
CA PRO A 126 22.41 6.48 14.50
C PRO A 126 23.35 6.95 13.38
N ASP A 127 24.33 6.12 13.02
CA ASP A 127 25.35 6.44 12.02
C ASP A 127 24.89 6.16 10.58
N LEU A 128 23.91 5.26 10.41
CA LEU A 128 23.48 4.76 9.09
C LEU A 128 22.06 5.23 8.69
N ARG A 129 21.22 5.65 9.64
CA ARG A 129 19.80 6.02 9.42
C ARG A 129 19.53 7.04 8.31
N GLN A 130 20.54 7.83 7.94
CA GLN A 130 20.47 8.82 6.87
C GLN A 130 20.49 8.21 5.45
N LEU A 131 20.74 6.91 5.30
CA LEU A 131 20.85 6.22 4.01
C LEU A 131 19.50 5.90 3.36
N GLY A 132 18.40 5.83 4.12
CA GLY A 132 17.05 5.54 3.61
C GLY A 132 16.66 4.05 3.69
N THR A 133 15.73 3.62 2.84
CA THR A 133 15.13 2.26 2.87
C THR A 133 15.28 1.53 1.53
N VAL A 134 15.27 0.19 1.57
CA VAL A 134 15.38 -0.67 0.37
C VAL A 134 14.14 -1.57 0.16
N VAL A 135 13.07 -1.35 0.92
CA VAL A 135 11.89 -2.25 0.97
C VAL A 135 10.91 -2.01 -0.18
N GLU A 136 10.77 -0.76 -0.63
CA GLU A 136 9.62 -0.34 -1.43
C GLU A 136 9.54 -1.04 -2.80
N THR A 137 10.67 -1.20 -3.48
CA THR A 137 10.74 -1.83 -4.80
C THR A 137 10.38 -3.32 -4.74
N VAL A 138 10.94 -4.04 -3.76
CA VAL A 138 10.69 -5.47 -3.54
C VAL A 138 9.22 -5.69 -3.17
N PHE A 139 8.67 -4.87 -2.27
CA PHE A 139 7.27 -4.93 -1.87
C PHE A 139 6.33 -4.72 -3.07
N ARG A 140 6.59 -3.67 -3.88
CA ARG A 140 5.78 -3.37 -5.06
C ARG A 140 5.77 -4.52 -6.05
N ARG A 141 6.93 -5.13 -6.31
CA ARG A 141 7.06 -6.27 -7.21
C ARG A 141 6.37 -7.53 -6.66
N LEU A 142 6.48 -7.80 -5.35
CA LEU A 142 5.73 -8.87 -4.69
C LEU A 142 4.22 -8.69 -4.89
N CYS A 143 3.71 -7.47 -4.67
CA CYS A 143 2.30 -7.16 -4.92
C CYS A 143 1.93 -7.43 -6.38
N THR A 144 2.72 -6.99 -7.36
CA THR A 144 2.43 -7.25 -8.79
C THR A 144 2.32 -8.75 -9.11
N VAL A 145 3.26 -9.57 -8.63
CA VAL A 145 3.24 -11.02 -8.87
C VAL A 145 2.04 -11.69 -8.19
N LEU A 146 1.77 -11.33 -6.93
CA LEU A 146 0.61 -11.83 -6.20
C LEU A 146 -0.70 -11.43 -6.85
N LEU A 147 -0.84 -10.18 -7.30
CA LEU A 147 -2.03 -9.70 -8.02
C LEU A 147 -2.27 -10.49 -9.32
N GLY A 148 -1.19 -10.85 -10.01
CA GLY A 148 -1.25 -11.73 -11.18
C GLY A 148 -1.86 -13.10 -10.87
N ALA A 149 -1.50 -13.70 -9.72
CA ALA A 149 -2.03 -14.99 -9.27
C ALA A 149 -3.44 -14.87 -8.64
N LEU A 150 -3.76 -13.75 -8.01
CA LEU A 150 -5.04 -13.52 -7.34
C LEU A 150 -6.20 -13.39 -8.33
N ARG A 151 -5.99 -12.68 -9.45
CA ARG A 151 -7.05 -12.44 -10.43
C ARG A 151 -7.72 -13.73 -10.95
N PRO A 152 -6.99 -14.77 -11.40
CA PRO A 152 -7.63 -16.04 -11.78
C PRO A 152 -8.26 -16.75 -10.58
N ALA A 153 -7.63 -16.73 -9.40
CA ALA A 153 -8.16 -17.35 -8.18
C ALA A 153 -9.45 -16.69 -7.66
N CYS A 154 -9.73 -15.44 -8.04
CA CYS A 154 -11.00 -14.76 -7.75
C CYS A 154 -12.15 -15.21 -8.67
N LYS A 155 -11.87 -15.81 -9.84
CA LYS A 155 -12.94 -16.21 -10.78
C LYS A 155 -13.90 -17.24 -10.19
N PRO A 156 -13.43 -18.30 -9.51
CA PRO A 156 -14.30 -19.24 -8.82
C PRO A 156 -15.24 -18.56 -7.83
N MET A 157 -14.91 -17.40 -7.26
CA MET A 157 -15.82 -16.71 -6.33
C MET A 157 -17.12 -16.25 -6.96
N LEU A 158 -17.10 -15.93 -8.26
CA LEU A 158 -18.24 -15.41 -9.01
C LEU A 158 -18.91 -16.50 -9.88
N ASP A 159 -18.35 -17.69 -9.93
CA ASP A 159 -18.89 -18.79 -10.71
C ASP A 159 -19.96 -19.56 -9.92
N VAL A 160 -21.20 -19.51 -10.39
CA VAL A 160 -22.35 -20.20 -9.79
C VAL A 160 -22.42 -21.69 -10.11
N THR A 161 -21.62 -22.16 -11.07
CA THR A 161 -21.56 -23.58 -11.48
C THR A 161 -20.68 -24.40 -10.54
N ILE A 162 -19.69 -23.76 -9.92
CA ILE A 162 -18.81 -24.39 -8.94
C ILE A 162 -19.56 -24.52 -7.60
N PRO A 163 -19.60 -25.72 -6.98
CA PRO A 163 -20.14 -25.90 -5.65
C PRO A 163 -19.48 -24.97 -4.63
N ILE A 164 -20.20 -24.64 -3.54
CA ILE A 164 -19.66 -23.73 -2.51
C ILE A 164 -18.40 -24.33 -1.85
N GLU A 165 -18.36 -25.66 -1.69
CA GLU A 165 -17.25 -26.35 -1.04
C GLU A 165 -15.97 -26.46 -1.89
N ASP A 166 -16.11 -26.40 -3.23
CA ASP A 166 -14.99 -26.66 -4.16
C ASP A 166 -14.23 -25.39 -4.56
N GLY A 167 -14.76 -24.19 -4.27
CA GLY A 167 -14.20 -22.90 -4.66
C GLY A 167 -13.00 -22.39 -3.83
N ASN A 168 -12.16 -23.28 -3.29
CA ASN A 168 -11.14 -22.96 -2.28
C ASN A 168 -9.77 -22.51 -2.83
N GLU A 169 -9.64 -22.30 -4.14
CA GLU A 169 -8.39 -21.88 -4.77
C GLU A 169 -7.84 -20.58 -4.18
N LEU A 170 -8.71 -19.57 -3.99
CA LEU A 170 -8.31 -18.30 -3.40
C LEU A 170 -7.80 -18.49 -1.96
N LEU A 171 -8.53 -19.26 -1.14
CA LEU A 171 -8.13 -19.51 0.24
C LEU A 171 -6.79 -20.26 0.31
N SER A 172 -6.60 -21.24 -0.58
CA SER A 172 -5.36 -22.00 -0.68
C SER A 172 -4.17 -21.11 -1.07
N LEU A 173 -4.37 -20.20 -2.02
CA LEU A 173 -3.35 -19.21 -2.42
C LEU A 173 -3.01 -18.26 -1.27
N LEU A 174 -4.02 -17.75 -0.56
CA LEU A 174 -3.84 -16.83 0.56
C LEU A 174 -3.12 -17.49 1.74
N ASP A 175 -3.55 -18.69 2.12
CA ASP A 175 -2.94 -19.44 3.20
C ASP A 175 -1.50 -19.84 2.87
N GLY A 176 -1.25 -20.34 1.65
CA GLY A 176 0.11 -20.60 1.18
C GLY A 176 1.01 -19.35 1.21
N THR A 177 0.46 -18.18 0.90
CA THR A 177 1.18 -16.90 0.90
C THR A 177 1.56 -16.47 2.32
N LEU A 178 0.63 -16.56 3.29
CA LEU A 178 0.93 -16.21 4.68
C LEU A 178 1.83 -17.21 5.37
N ARG A 179 1.69 -18.51 5.06
CA ARG A 179 2.63 -19.54 5.53
C ARG A 179 4.04 -19.27 5.01
N ALA A 180 4.19 -18.95 3.73
CA ALA A 180 5.47 -18.57 3.15
C ALA A 180 6.04 -17.29 3.79
N ALA A 181 5.22 -16.27 4.03
CA ALA A 181 5.64 -15.04 4.69
C ALA A 181 6.20 -15.29 6.10
N ARG A 182 5.53 -16.15 6.88
CA ARG A 182 5.99 -16.57 8.21
C ARG A 182 7.28 -17.39 8.13
N ALA A 183 7.37 -18.31 7.17
CA ALA A 183 8.57 -19.12 6.95
C ALA A 183 9.79 -18.28 6.56
N SER A 184 9.58 -17.16 5.85
CA SER A 184 10.59 -16.18 5.49
C SER A 184 10.90 -15.16 6.61
N ARG A 185 10.24 -15.26 7.78
CA ARG A 185 10.37 -14.31 8.91
C ARG A 185 10.00 -12.87 8.55
N LEU A 186 9.02 -12.68 7.66
CA LEU A 186 8.51 -11.35 7.33
C LEU A 186 7.91 -10.67 8.56
N ASN A 187 8.23 -9.39 8.76
CA ASN A 187 7.70 -8.60 9.88
C ASN A 187 6.16 -8.60 9.88
N ALA A 188 5.55 -8.68 11.08
CA ALA A 188 4.11 -8.59 11.29
C ALA A 188 3.49 -7.33 10.67
N ALA A 189 4.15 -6.17 10.77
CA ALA A 189 3.65 -4.93 10.17
C ALA A 189 3.54 -5.03 8.63
N LEU A 190 4.57 -5.59 7.98
CA LEU A 190 4.55 -5.82 6.53
C LEU A 190 3.59 -6.93 6.13
N THR A 191 3.39 -7.92 6.98
CA THR A 191 2.39 -8.98 6.79
C THR A 191 0.98 -8.39 6.79
N ILE A 192 0.65 -7.51 7.75
CA ILE A 192 -0.63 -6.80 7.79
C ILE A 192 -0.80 -5.90 6.55
N GLN A 193 0.24 -5.18 6.14
CA GLN A 193 0.20 -4.37 4.91
C GLN A 193 -0.03 -5.21 3.65
N LEU A 194 0.64 -6.36 3.55
CA LEU A 194 0.45 -7.30 2.46
C LEU A 194 -0.99 -7.84 2.43
N CYS A 195 -1.51 -8.30 3.58
CA CYS A 195 -2.90 -8.74 3.72
C CYS A 195 -3.89 -7.65 3.30
N SER A 196 -3.68 -6.41 3.76
CA SER A 196 -4.53 -5.28 3.39
C SER A 196 -4.54 -5.04 1.88
N HIS A 197 -3.38 -5.10 1.22
CA HIS A 197 -3.28 -4.88 -0.23
C HIS A 197 -3.96 -6.01 -1.01
N VAL A 198 -3.76 -7.25 -0.59
CA VAL A 198 -4.37 -8.43 -1.20
C VAL A 198 -5.89 -8.41 -1.03
N LEU A 199 -6.41 -8.15 0.16
CA LEU A 199 -7.85 -8.07 0.44
C LEU A 199 -8.52 -6.94 -0.34
N HIS A 200 -7.85 -5.80 -0.45
CA HIS A 200 -8.32 -4.70 -1.29
C HIS A 200 -8.43 -5.13 -2.76
N ALA A 201 -7.42 -5.81 -3.30
CA ALA A 201 -7.42 -6.26 -4.68
C ALA A 201 -8.45 -7.36 -4.96
N ILE A 202 -8.69 -8.26 -4.00
CA ILE A 202 -9.78 -9.23 -4.05
C ILE A 202 -11.11 -8.49 -4.15
N ASN A 203 -11.36 -7.53 -3.25
CA ASN A 203 -12.58 -6.71 -3.31
C ASN A 203 -12.72 -5.99 -4.65
N ALA A 204 -11.66 -5.33 -5.13
CA ALA A 204 -11.69 -4.62 -6.41
C ALA A 204 -12.02 -5.58 -7.56
N THR A 205 -11.41 -6.76 -7.61
CA THR A 205 -11.66 -7.76 -8.67
C THR A 205 -13.11 -8.25 -8.65
N ILE A 206 -13.63 -8.62 -7.47
CA ILE A 206 -14.99 -9.13 -7.29
C ILE A 206 -16.01 -8.02 -7.59
N PHE A 207 -15.87 -6.89 -6.93
CA PHE A 207 -16.83 -5.81 -7.00
C PHE A 207 -16.89 -5.19 -8.39
N ASN A 208 -15.75 -4.99 -9.06
CA ASN A 208 -15.72 -4.45 -10.43
C ASN A 208 -16.38 -5.39 -11.44
N ALA A 209 -16.36 -6.70 -11.20
CA ALA A 209 -17.13 -7.65 -12.00
C ALA A 209 -18.64 -7.53 -11.74
N LEU A 210 -19.06 -7.37 -10.48
CA LEU A 210 -20.47 -7.18 -10.12
C LEU A 210 -21.07 -5.90 -10.71
N VAL A 211 -20.28 -4.83 -10.81
CA VAL A 211 -20.74 -3.54 -11.38
C VAL A 211 -20.41 -3.36 -12.86
N GLY A 212 -20.02 -4.44 -13.55
CA GLY A 212 -19.84 -4.44 -15.01
C GLY A 212 -18.64 -3.66 -15.55
N VAL A 213 -17.65 -3.36 -14.70
CA VAL A 213 -16.44 -2.62 -15.10
C VAL A 213 -15.39 -3.52 -15.74
N SER A 214 -15.27 -4.77 -15.31
CA SER A 214 -14.22 -5.69 -15.77
C SER A 214 -14.77 -6.85 -16.59
N SER A 215 -15.34 -7.86 -15.93
CA SER A 215 -15.94 -9.02 -16.57
C SER A 215 -17.41 -9.07 -16.15
N PRO A 216 -18.36 -8.90 -17.09
CA PRO A 216 -19.77 -8.88 -16.74
C PRO A 216 -20.20 -10.27 -16.25
N VAL A 217 -20.81 -10.31 -15.07
CA VAL A 217 -21.37 -11.53 -14.49
C VAL A 217 -22.89 -11.42 -14.51
N ARG A 218 -23.58 -12.54 -14.74
CA ARG A 218 -25.03 -12.56 -14.65
C ARG A 218 -25.47 -12.38 -13.20
N LEU A 219 -26.11 -11.25 -12.89
CA LEU A 219 -26.55 -10.91 -11.55
C LEU A 219 -27.85 -11.64 -11.21
N THR A 220 -27.78 -12.60 -10.28
CA THR A 220 -28.92 -13.41 -9.86
C THR A 220 -28.90 -13.61 -8.34
N THR A 221 -30.03 -14.04 -7.76
CA THR A 221 -30.10 -14.38 -6.32
C THR A 221 -29.15 -15.52 -5.97
N ARG A 222 -29.01 -16.51 -6.86
CA ARG A 222 -28.07 -17.62 -6.70
C ARG A 222 -26.62 -17.13 -6.62
N LEU A 223 -26.23 -16.18 -7.48
CA LEU A 223 -24.91 -15.54 -7.38
C LEU A 223 -24.73 -14.85 -6.03
N GLY A 224 -25.72 -14.07 -5.60
CA GLY A 224 -25.69 -13.38 -4.30
C GLY A 224 -25.44 -14.35 -3.14
N LYS A 225 -26.24 -15.41 -3.04
CA LYS A 225 -26.11 -16.44 -1.99
C LYS A 225 -24.77 -17.17 -2.04
N CYS A 226 -24.32 -17.55 -3.23
CA CYS A 226 -23.04 -18.23 -3.41
C CYS A 226 -21.86 -17.35 -2.99
N LEU A 227 -21.86 -16.09 -3.44
CA LEU A 227 -20.83 -15.12 -3.10
C LEU A 227 -20.83 -14.80 -1.60
N GLN A 228 -22.00 -14.69 -0.96
CA GLN A 228 -22.10 -14.52 0.50
C GLN A 228 -21.42 -15.66 1.25
N ALA A 229 -21.70 -16.92 0.90
CA ALA A 229 -21.09 -18.07 1.54
C ALA A 229 -19.55 -18.08 1.37
N ARG A 230 -19.06 -17.77 0.17
CA ARG A 230 -17.62 -17.71 -0.11
C ARG A 230 -16.91 -16.55 0.57
N LEU A 231 -17.56 -15.38 0.65
CA LEU A 231 -17.03 -14.23 1.42
C LEU A 231 -17.02 -14.51 2.92
N ALA A 232 -17.99 -15.29 3.44
CA ALA A 232 -17.99 -15.73 4.83
C ALA A 232 -16.83 -16.69 5.11
N ALA A 233 -16.55 -17.65 4.21
CA ALA A 233 -15.37 -18.51 4.32
C ALA A 233 -14.05 -17.72 4.30
N LEU A 234 -13.95 -16.71 3.41
CA LEU A 234 -12.80 -15.80 3.38
C LEU A 234 -12.64 -14.98 4.66
N HIS A 235 -13.75 -14.55 5.27
CA HIS A 235 -13.72 -13.87 6.56
C HIS A 235 -13.29 -14.80 7.69
N GLY A 236 -13.82 -16.03 7.76
CA GLY A 236 -13.38 -17.03 8.74
C GLY A 236 -11.89 -17.39 8.62
N TRP A 237 -11.36 -17.44 7.39
CA TRP A 237 -9.91 -17.54 7.17
C TRP A 237 -9.16 -16.33 7.72
N ALA A 238 -9.67 -15.11 7.52
CA ALA A 238 -9.04 -13.89 7.99
C ALA A 238 -8.99 -13.82 9.53
N GLU A 239 -10.04 -14.27 10.22
CA GLU A 239 -10.09 -14.41 11.69
C GLU A 239 -9.01 -15.38 12.19
N GLN A 240 -8.86 -16.54 11.55
CA GLN A 240 -7.81 -17.51 11.92
C GLN A 240 -6.39 -16.95 11.75
N MET A 241 -6.22 -15.96 10.87
CA MET A 241 -4.92 -15.34 10.58
C MET A 241 -4.69 -14.03 11.36
N GLY A 242 -5.68 -13.52 12.10
CA GLY A 242 -5.60 -12.27 12.86
C GLY A 242 -5.65 -11.01 12.00
N VAL A 243 -6.33 -11.07 10.84
CA VAL A 243 -6.49 -9.94 9.89
C VAL A 243 -7.96 -9.64 9.56
N GLU A 244 -8.86 -10.03 10.46
CA GLU A 244 -10.31 -9.90 10.33
C GLU A 244 -10.77 -8.45 10.13
N LEU A 245 -10.22 -7.50 10.87
CA LEU A 245 -10.59 -6.08 10.74
C LEU A 245 -10.27 -5.52 9.35
N ALA A 246 -9.16 -5.97 8.75
CA ALA A 246 -8.81 -5.59 7.39
C ALA A 246 -9.78 -6.23 6.37
N ALA A 247 -10.16 -7.49 6.58
CA ALA A 247 -11.12 -8.19 5.73
C ALA A 247 -12.52 -7.57 5.84
N GLU A 248 -12.98 -7.21 7.04
CA GLU A 248 -14.24 -6.50 7.26
C GLU A 248 -14.28 -5.19 6.50
N CYS A 249 -13.22 -4.39 6.63
CA CYS A 249 -13.11 -3.08 6.02
C CYS A 249 -13.09 -3.15 4.48
N HIS A 250 -12.19 -3.98 3.91
CA HIS A 250 -11.97 -4.01 2.47
C HIS A 250 -13.07 -4.75 1.71
N LEU A 251 -13.62 -5.83 2.25
CA LEU A 251 -14.62 -6.66 1.56
C LEU A 251 -16.06 -6.18 1.77
N ASP A 252 -16.28 -5.12 2.56
CA ASP A 252 -17.62 -4.66 2.96
C ASP A 252 -18.53 -4.37 1.76
N ARG A 253 -17.99 -3.72 0.72
CA ARG A 253 -18.78 -3.39 -0.47
C ARG A 253 -19.21 -4.63 -1.25
N SER A 254 -18.30 -5.60 -1.41
CA SER A 254 -18.64 -6.88 -2.05
C SER A 254 -19.66 -7.67 -1.23
N ARG A 255 -19.55 -7.64 0.10
CA ARG A 255 -20.50 -8.28 1.03
C ARG A 255 -21.90 -7.66 0.91
N GLN A 256 -21.97 -6.34 0.89
CA GLN A 256 -23.22 -5.59 0.71
C GLN A 256 -23.85 -5.83 -0.65
N ALA A 257 -23.06 -5.86 -1.73
CA ALA A 257 -23.56 -6.18 -3.07
C ALA A 257 -24.10 -7.62 -3.13
N ALA A 258 -23.38 -8.59 -2.55
CA ALA A 258 -23.84 -9.97 -2.46
C ALA A 258 -25.15 -10.09 -1.67
N ALA A 259 -25.28 -9.37 -0.55
CA ALA A 259 -26.50 -9.33 0.26
C ALA A 259 -27.68 -8.69 -0.49
N LEU A 260 -27.45 -7.58 -1.19
CA LEU A 260 -28.46 -6.93 -2.03
C LEU A 260 -28.98 -7.87 -3.13
N LEU A 261 -28.08 -8.64 -3.74
CA LEU A 261 -28.43 -9.66 -4.74
C LEU A 261 -29.21 -10.83 -4.13
N ALA A 262 -28.83 -11.28 -2.93
CA ALA A 262 -29.47 -12.41 -2.23
C ALA A 262 -30.84 -12.07 -1.62
N ALA A 263 -31.08 -10.80 -1.28
CA ALA A 263 -32.32 -10.34 -0.67
C ALA A 263 -33.52 -10.38 -1.63
N GLN A 264 -34.73 -10.51 -1.07
CA GLN A 264 -35.96 -10.45 -1.86
C GLN A 264 -36.19 -9.04 -2.41
N LYS A 265 -36.55 -8.94 -3.69
CA LYS A 265 -36.61 -7.65 -4.41
C LYS A 265 -37.85 -6.80 -4.13
N ASN A 266 -38.75 -7.28 -3.28
CA ASN A 266 -39.95 -6.57 -2.80
C ASN A 266 -39.79 -6.01 -1.37
N ASP A 267 -38.76 -6.43 -0.62
CA ASP A 267 -38.53 -5.97 0.75
C ASP A 267 -37.60 -4.75 0.77
N VAL A 268 -38.19 -3.56 0.67
CA VAL A 268 -37.47 -2.28 0.66
C VAL A 268 -36.66 -2.07 1.95
N ALA A 269 -37.14 -2.56 3.10
CA ALA A 269 -36.46 -2.41 4.37
C ALA A 269 -35.20 -3.27 4.42
N ALA A 270 -35.30 -4.56 4.03
CA ALA A 270 -34.14 -5.44 3.95
C ALA A 270 -33.12 -4.95 2.91
N LEU A 271 -33.57 -4.55 1.72
CA LEU A 271 -32.69 -4.01 0.68
C LEU A 271 -31.95 -2.76 1.18
N GLY A 272 -32.67 -1.84 1.84
CA GLY A 272 -32.10 -0.61 2.36
C GLY A 272 -31.06 -0.83 3.47
N ALA A 273 -31.25 -1.85 4.31
CA ALA A 273 -30.29 -2.22 5.35
C ALA A 273 -28.97 -2.78 4.78
N THR A 274 -28.99 -3.34 3.57
CA THR A 274 -27.80 -3.99 2.98
C THR A 274 -26.83 -3.05 2.28
N CYS A 275 -27.25 -1.87 1.80
CA CYS A 275 -26.48 -1.08 0.83
C CYS A 275 -25.90 0.25 1.34
N TYR A 276 -25.67 0.39 2.64
CA TYR A 276 -25.25 1.67 3.26
C TYR A 276 -23.85 2.17 2.85
N LYS A 277 -22.98 1.34 2.27
CA LYS A 277 -21.69 1.74 1.67
C LYS A 277 -21.67 1.70 0.14
N LEU A 278 -22.76 1.30 -0.50
CA LEU A 278 -22.86 1.29 -1.95
C LEU A 278 -23.41 2.64 -2.42
N ASN A 279 -22.70 3.28 -3.35
CA ASN A 279 -23.16 4.54 -3.90
C ASN A 279 -24.40 4.33 -4.79
N SER A 280 -25.12 5.42 -5.04
CA SER A 280 -26.39 5.40 -5.79
C SER A 280 -26.28 4.79 -7.19
N LEU A 281 -25.14 4.97 -7.87
CA LEU A 281 -24.88 4.42 -9.20
C LEU A 281 -24.62 2.91 -9.16
N GLN A 282 -23.86 2.44 -8.16
CA GLN A 282 -23.57 1.02 -7.95
C GLN A 282 -24.86 0.25 -7.62
N VAL A 283 -25.67 0.78 -6.69
CA VAL A 283 -26.97 0.22 -6.33
C VAL A 283 -27.88 0.15 -7.56
N ARG A 284 -27.96 1.25 -8.32
CA ARG A 284 -28.78 1.30 -9.53
C ARG A 284 -28.35 0.25 -10.54
N TYR A 285 -27.05 0.12 -10.80
CA TYR A 285 -26.52 -0.88 -11.73
C TYR A 285 -26.89 -2.30 -11.29
N LEU A 286 -26.65 -2.64 -10.03
CA LEU A 286 -26.90 -3.98 -9.49
C LEU A 286 -28.38 -4.37 -9.59
N LEU A 287 -29.30 -3.44 -9.31
CA LEU A 287 -30.74 -3.71 -9.35
C LEU A 287 -31.33 -3.68 -10.76
N THR A 288 -30.86 -2.80 -11.65
CA THR A 288 -31.36 -2.75 -13.05
C THR A 288 -30.87 -3.93 -13.89
N HIS A 289 -29.68 -4.46 -13.60
CA HIS A 289 -29.12 -5.61 -14.31
C HIS A 289 -29.39 -6.94 -13.61
N PHE A 290 -30.22 -6.93 -12.56
CA PHE A 290 -30.64 -8.13 -11.85
C PHE A 290 -31.59 -8.98 -12.72
N SER A 291 -31.26 -10.25 -12.91
CA SER A 291 -32.09 -11.24 -13.60
C SER A 291 -32.72 -12.18 -12.57
N ALA A 292 -34.04 -12.05 -12.39
CA ALA A 292 -34.82 -13.02 -11.64
C ALA A 292 -34.75 -14.41 -12.31
N GLN A 293 -34.66 -15.46 -11.51
CA GLN A 293 -34.66 -16.86 -11.95
C GLN A 293 -35.72 -17.65 -11.17
N ASP A 294 -36.15 -18.80 -11.69
CA ASP A 294 -37.00 -19.76 -10.94
C ASP A 294 -38.30 -19.17 -10.34
N GLY A 295 -38.95 -18.25 -11.06
CA GLY A 295 -40.19 -17.60 -10.61
C GLY A 295 -39.99 -16.53 -9.52
N GLU A 296 -38.74 -16.11 -9.27
CA GLU A 296 -38.43 -14.99 -8.37
C GLU A 296 -39.08 -13.68 -8.85
N ILE A 297 -39.40 -12.82 -7.88
CA ILE A 297 -39.99 -11.51 -8.12
C ILE A 297 -38.93 -10.61 -8.81
N PRO A 298 -39.19 -10.10 -10.02
CA PRO A 298 -38.32 -9.13 -10.68
C PRO A 298 -38.22 -7.84 -9.87
N CYS A 299 -37.11 -7.12 -10.01
CA CYS A 299 -36.94 -5.85 -9.33
C CYS A 299 -37.75 -4.76 -10.04
N ASP A 300 -38.74 -4.19 -9.35
CA ASP A 300 -39.59 -3.12 -9.86
C ASP A 300 -38.86 -1.78 -9.86
N ASN A 301 -39.15 -0.92 -10.85
CA ASN A 301 -38.57 0.42 -10.98
C ASN A 301 -38.86 1.31 -9.76
N ASP A 302 -40.00 1.13 -9.11
CA ASP A 302 -40.35 1.83 -7.88
C ASP A 302 -39.42 1.43 -6.73
N VAL A 303 -39.10 0.14 -6.61
CA VAL A 303 -38.14 -0.36 -5.61
C VAL A 303 -36.75 0.18 -5.92
N ILE A 304 -36.31 0.11 -7.18
CA ILE A 304 -35.01 0.64 -7.60
C ILE A 304 -34.89 2.12 -7.22
N THR A 305 -35.90 2.93 -7.53
CA THR A 305 -35.91 4.37 -7.24
C THR A 305 -35.83 4.64 -5.74
N ARG A 306 -36.57 3.89 -4.92
CA ARG A 306 -36.55 4.04 -3.46
C ARG A 306 -35.19 3.69 -2.87
N ILE A 307 -34.60 2.55 -3.24
CA ILE A 307 -33.29 2.11 -2.69
C ILE A 307 -32.17 3.02 -3.17
N VAL A 308 -32.20 3.47 -4.41
CA VAL A 308 -31.25 4.46 -4.94
C VAL A 308 -31.35 5.79 -4.17
N SER A 309 -32.56 6.28 -3.90
CA SER A 309 -32.74 7.50 -3.08
C SER A 309 -32.21 7.37 -1.65
N LEU A 310 -32.18 6.14 -1.12
CA LEU A 310 -31.60 5.86 0.20
C LEU A 310 -30.07 5.91 0.13
N ALA A 311 -29.48 5.29 -0.89
CA ALA A 311 -28.04 5.32 -1.13
C ALA A 311 -27.52 6.76 -1.38
N GLU A 312 -28.28 7.61 -2.08
CA GLU A 312 -27.96 9.03 -2.27
C GLU A 312 -27.87 9.79 -0.93
N ARG A 313 -28.78 9.49 0.01
CA ARG A 313 -28.81 10.12 1.33
C ARG A 313 -27.73 9.60 2.28
N GLN A 314 -27.39 8.32 2.18
CA GLN A 314 -26.46 7.67 3.10
C GLN A 314 -25.03 7.61 2.54
N ALA A 315 -24.80 6.87 1.46
CA ALA A 315 -23.47 6.55 0.96
C ALA A 315 -22.82 7.70 0.17
N ASP A 316 -23.59 8.37 -0.70
CA ASP A 316 -23.04 9.43 -1.56
C ASP A 316 -22.62 10.66 -0.73
N HIS A 317 -23.40 11.01 0.29
CA HIS A 317 -23.08 12.11 1.20
C HIS A 317 -21.85 11.81 2.06
N LEU A 318 -21.72 10.58 2.57
CA LEU A 318 -20.52 10.14 3.30
C LEU A 318 -19.27 10.18 2.42
N THR A 319 -19.37 9.78 1.15
CA THR A 319 -18.26 9.84 0.19
C THR A 319 -17.75 11.27 0.01
N LEU A 320 -18.66 12.25 -0.06
CA LEU A 320 -18.31 13.67 -0.15
C LEU A 320 -17.67 14.21 1.13
N GLN A 321 -18.15 13.80 2.30
CA GLN A 321 -17.54 14.19 3.57
C GLN A 321 -16.12 13.63 3.70
N VAL A 322 -15.92 12.33 3.46
CA VAL A 322 -14.59 11.71 3.54
C VAL A 322 -13.61 12.35 2.55
N GLY A 323 -14.04 12.66 1.33
CA GLY A 323 -13.25 13.42 0.37
C GLY A 323 -12.81 14.77 0.95
N ASN A 324 -13.76 15.57 1.45
CA ASN A 324 -13.50 16.89 2.03
C ASN A 324 -12.62 16.87 3.29
N TRP A 325 -12.80 15.88 4.18
CA TRP A 325 -11.99 15.73 5.39
C TRP A 325 -10.51 15.43 5.10
N LYS A 326 -10.22 14.71 4.00
CA LYS A 326 -8.85 14.38 3.61
C LYS A 326 -8.12 15.51 2.90
N PHE A 327 -8.82 16.33 2.09
CA PHE A 327 -8.24 17.53 1.47
C PHE A 327 -7.76 18.57 2.50
N GLN A 328 -8.27 18.52 3.73
CA GLN A 328 -7.97 19.49 4.78
C GLN A 328 -6.82 19.05 5.71
N ASN A 329 -6.41 17.78 5.67
CA ASN A 329 -5.47 17.18 6.62
C ASN A 329 -4.36 16.33 5.94
N ASP A 330 -3.68 16.89 4.94
CA ASP A 330 -2.56 16.28 4.18
C ASP A 330 -1.27 15.98 4.99
N ALA A 331 -1.36 15.80 6.32
CA ALA A 331 -0.21 15.60 7.21
C ALA A 331 -0.06 14.17 7.75
N PHE A 332 -0.95 13.23 7.43
CA PHE A 332 -0.87 11.84 7.93
C PHE A 332 -0.96 10.83 6.78
N GLN A 333 0.10 10.75 5.97
CA GLN A 333 0.31 9.64 5.04
C GLN A 333 0.98 8.49 5.78
N GLY A 334 0.17 7.73 6.51
CA GLY A 334 0.59 6.53 7.22
C GLY A 334 -0.54 5.52 7.19
N VAL A 335 -0.41 4.52 6.32
CA VAL A 335 -1.12 3.24 6.33
C VAL A 335 -2.66 3.30 6.11
N GLY A 336 -3.12 2.78 4.97
CA GLY A 336 -4.43 2.10 4.91
C GLY A 336 -5.51 2.63 3.97
N ASP A 337 -5.37 3.82 3.37
CA ASP A 337 -6.46 4.37 2.53
C ASP A 337 -5.94 4.97 1.22
N ARG A 338 -5.46 4.09 0.33
CA ARG A 338 -5.18 4.46 -1.06
C ARG A 338 -6.51 4.60 -1.80
N GLN A 339 -6.84 5.87 -2.05
CA GLN A 339 -7.91 6.44 -2.87
C GLN A 339 -8.77 5.48 -3.69
N VAL A 340 -10.08 5.50 -3.42
CA VAL A 340 -11.09 5.07 -4.39
C VAL A 340 -11.66 6.30 -5.08
N GLY A 341 -11.32 6.50 -6.36
CA GLY A 341 -11.83 7.58 -7.20
C GLY A 341 -10.74 8.51 -7.73
N ILE A 342 -11.00 9.09 -8.90
CA ILE A 342 -10.06 9.96 -9.61
C ILE A 342 -10.53 11.40 -9.45
N TYR A 343 -9.72 12.22 -8.79
CA TYR A 343 -10.08 13.59 -8.44
C TYR A 343 -9.18 14.59 -9.17
N VAL A 344 -9.76 15.70 -9.60
CA VAL A 344 -9.05 16.79 -10.28
C VAL A 344 -8.22 17.54 -9.25
N LYS A 345 -6.91 17.30 -9.21
CA LYS A 345 -5.98 17.97 -8.27
C LYS A 345 -5.72 19.44 -8.63
N LYS A 346 -5.67 19.75 -9.93
CA LYS A 346 -5.45 21.10 -10.46
C LYS A 346 -5.84 21.16 -11.92
N VAL A 347 -6.53 22.22 -12.32
CA VAL A 347 -6.74 22.57 -13.74
C VAL A 347 -5.63 23.53 -14.17
N VAL A 348 -4.89 23.19 -15.24
CA VAL A 348 -3.76 24.00 -15.72
C VAL A 348 -4.29 25.13 -16.59
N ALA A 349 -3.93 26.37 -16.29
CA ALA A 349 -4.30 27.55 -17.08
C ALA A 349 -3.80 27.40 -18.53
N GLY A 350 -4.69 27.65 -19.50
CA GLY A 350 -4.40 27.48 -20.94
C GLY A 350 -4.57 26.05 -21.47
N SER A 351 -4.92 25.06 -20.64
CA SER A 351 -5.25 23.71 -21.10
C SER A 351 -6.65 23.64 -21.73
N PRO A 352 -6.95 22.61 -22.56
CA PRO A 352 -8.31 22.37 -23.05
C PRO A 352 -9.34 22.28 -21.91
N ALA A 353 -8.97 21.69 -20.77
CA ALA A 353 -9.81 21.62 -19.57
C ALA A 353 -10.12 23.00 -18.97
N ALA A 354 -9.15 23.93 -19.00
CA ALA A 354 -9.36 25.31 -18.57
C ALA A 354 -10.20 26.11 -19.56
N ALA A 355 -10.02 25.88 -20.86
CA ALA A 355 -10.80 26.54 -21.92
C ALA A 355 -12.28 26.08 -21.94
N ASP A 356 -12.52 24.81 -21.62
CA ASP A 356 -13.87 24.24 -21.49
C ASP A 356 -14.59 24.71 -20.22
N GLY A 357 -13.85 25.14 -19.18
CA GLY A 357 -14.38 25.79 -17.97
C GLY A 357 -15.27 24.93 -17.07
N ARG A 358 -15.56 23.70 -17.51
CA ARG A 358 -16.48 22.74 -16.90
C ARG A 358 -15.89 21.99 -15.70
N LEU A 359 -14.58 21.77 -15.68
CA LEU A 359 -13.90 21.04 -14.61
C LEU A 359 -13.25 22.00 -13.62
N ALA A 360 -13.39 21.72 -12.33
CA ALA A 360 -12.78 22.45 -11.23
C ALA A 360 -11.89 21.56 -10.36
N THR A 361 -10.95 22.17 -9.65
CA THR A 361 -10.16 21.49 -8.63
C THR A 361 -11.07 20.90 -7.55
N GLY A 362 -10.89 19.63 -7.25
CA GLY A 362 -11.72 18.87 -6.30
C GLY A 362 -12.86 18.09 -6.95
N ASP A 363 -13.12 18.27 -8.24
CA ASP A 363 -14.13 17.47 -8.95
C ASP A 363 -13.73 16.01 -9.03
N GLN A 364 -14.71 15.12 -8.94
CA GLN A 364 -14.50 13.69 -9.15
C GLN A 364 -14.83 13.31 -10.59
N LEU A 365 -13.87 12.69 -11.27
CA LEU A 365 -14.07 12.10 -12.59
C LEU A 365 -14.83 10.79 -12.43
N LEU A 366 -16.01 10.71 -13.05
CA LEU A 366 -16.88 9.54 -12.98
C LEU A 366 -16.73 8.66 -14.22
N SER A 367 -16.41 9.25 -15.37
CA SER A 367 -16.12 8.52 -16.62
C SER A 367 -15.24 9.34 -17.57
N VAL A 368 -14.42 8.68 -18.38
CA VAL A 368 -13.67 9.29 -19.49
C VAL A 368 -13.97 8.52 -20.77
N ASN A 369 -14.26 9.24 -21.87
CA ASN A 369 -14.56 8.64 -23.18
C ASN A 369 -15.67 7.55 -23.15
N GLY A 370 -16.67 7.73 -22.28
CA GLY A 370 -17.76 6.75 -22.11
C GLY A 370 -17.40 5.53 -21.25
N GLN A 371 -16.16 5.44 -20.73
CA GLN A 371 -15.75 4.39 -19.80
C GLN A 371 -15.80 4.88 -18.35
N SER A 372 -16.42 4.10 -17.47
CA SER A 372 -16.56 4.42 -16.04
C SER A 372 -15.21 4.39 -15.33
N LEU A 373 -14.94 5.43 -14.55
CA LEU A 373 -13.77 5.59 -13.68
C LEU A 373 -14.09 5.26 -12.21
N LEU A 374 -15.30 4.78 -11.94
CA LEU A 374 -15.76 4.43 -10.60
C LEU A 374 -15.12 3.12 -10.13
N GLY A 375 -14.39 3.16 -9.02
CA GLY A 375 -13.71 1.99 -8.46
C GLY A 375 -12.33 1.71 -9.07
N ILE A 376 -11.88 2.54 -10.00
CA ILE A 376 -10.53 2.50 -10.56
C ILE A 376 -9.58 3.24 -9.61
N SER A 377 -8.53 2.56 -9.15
CA SER A 377 -7.48 3.20 -8.35
C SER A 377 -6.63 4.13 -9.23
N GLN A 378 -5.97 5.12 -8.64
CA GLN A 378 -5.09 6.01 -9.40
C GLN A 378 -3.93 5.24 -10.08
N GLU A 379 -3.52 4.09 -9.53
CA GLU A 379 -2.50 3.21 -10.10
C GLU A 379 -3.03 2.44 -11.33
N ASP A 380 -4.26 1.91 -11.27
CA ASP A 380 -4.90 1.17 -12.37
C ASP A 380 -5.20 2.06 -13.59
N LEU A 381 -5.35 3.36 -13.38
CA LEU A 381 -5.53 4.37 -14.43
C LEU A 381 -4.40 4.37 -15.46
N GLN A 382 -3.19 3.93 -15.09
CA GLN A 382 -2.06 3.83 -16.03
C GLN A 382 -2.32 2.80 -17.15
N SER A 383 -3.15 1.79 -16.90
CA SER A 383 -3.55 0.80 -17.92
C SER A 383 -4.53 1.38 -18.96
N PHE A 384 -5.19 2.50 -18.66
CA PHE A 384 -6.09 3.21 -19.58
C PHE A 384 -5.36 4.15 -20.56
N ARG A 385 -4.02 4.26 -20.50
CA ARG A 385 -3.23 5.13 -21.41
C ARG A 385 -3.36 4.76 -22.90
N HIS A 386 -3.87 3.57 -23.24
CA HIS A 386 -4.17 3.18 -24.62
C HIS A 386 -5.49 3.78 -25.15
N VAL A 387 -6.32 4.34 -24.28
CA VAL A 387 -7.54 5.08 -24.64
C VAL A 387 -7.13 6.56 -24.61
N GLY A 388 -6.77 7.13 -25.76
CA GLY A 388 -6.28 8.52 -25.84
C GLY A 388 -7.14 9.50 -25.04
N PHE A 389 -6.51 10.31 -24.18
CA PHE A 389 -7.16 11.40 -23.44
C PHE A 389 -7.41 12.62 -24.35
N ASP A 390 -7.80 12.37 -25.60
CA ASP A 390 -7.93 13.41 -26.62
C ASP A 390 -9.22 14.25 -26.43
N ARG A 391 -10.12 13.80 -25.55
CA ARG A 391 -11.37 14.49 -25.20
C ARG A 391 -11.55 14.56 -23.69
N LEU A 392 -12.13 15.68 -23.24
CA LEU A 392 -12.42 15.95 -21.83
C LEU A 392 -13.50 14.97 -21.28
N PRO A 393 -13.43 14.58 -20.00
CA PRO A 393 -14.42 13.73 -19.34
C PRO A 393 -15.86 14.24 -19.57
N SER A 394 -16.76 13.38 -20.05
CA SER A 394 -18.15 13.75 -20.33
C SER A 394 -19.05 13.72 -19.09
N HIS A 395 -18.68 12.96 -18.05
CA HIS A 395 -19.41 12.91 -16.78
C HIS A 395 -18.45 13.07 -15.59
N TYR A 396 -18.69 14.11 -14.80
CA TYR A 396 -17.96 14.45 -13.58
C TYR A 396 -18.93 15.06 -12.56
N ARG A 397 -18.60 14.95 -11.27
CA ARG A 397 -19.40 15.52 -10.17
C ARG A 397 -18.78 16.86 -9.74
N HIS A 398 -19.54 17.94 -9.88
CA HIS A 398 -19.13 19.28 -9.45
C HIS A 398 -19.00 19.35 -7.92
N SER A 399 -17.92 19.97 -7.45
CA SER A 399 -17.77 20.40 -6.05
C SER A 399 -18.62 21.64 -5.76
N ASN A 400 -19.56 21.55 -4.81
CA ASN A 400 -20.42 22.69 -4.38
C ASN A 400 -19.69 23.72 -3.50
N ARG A 401 -18.46 24.12 -3.86
CA ARG A 401 -17.77 25.24 -3.18
C ARG A 401 -17.53 26.42 -4.13
N PRO A 402 -17.74 27.66 -3.69
CA PRO A 402 -17.26 28.82 -4.41
C PRO A 402 -15.73 28.79 -4.46
N THR A 403 -15.16 29.12 -5.62
CA THR A 403 -13.73 29.15 -5.90
C THR A 403 -12.99 29.96 -4.83
N VAL A 404 -12.22 29.30 -3.97
CA VAL A 404 -11.28 29.99 -3.09
C VAL A 404 -10.15 30.49 -3.97
N ILE A 405 -10.17 31.79 -4.29
CA ILE A 405 -9.04 32.48 -4.90
C ILE A 405 -7.86 32.37 -3.91
N GLN A 406 -6.86 31.55 -4.23
CA GLN A 406 -5.61 31.57 -3.48
C GLN A 406 -4.94 32.93 -3.69
N PRO A 407 -4.51 33.65 -2.63
CA PRO A 407 -3.73 34.86 -2.80
C PRO A 407 -2.42 34.49 -3.53
N GLY A 408 -2.19 35.15 -4.66
CA GLY A 408 -1.06 34.90 -5.54
C GLY A 408 0.28 35.01 -4.79
N ARG A 409 1.13 34.02 -5.00
CA ARG A 409 2.53 34.02 -4.56
C ARG A 409 3.24 35.18 -5.28
N PRO A 410 3.86 36.15 -4.59
CA PRO A 410 4.57 37.22 -5.28
C PRO A 410 5.82 36.66 -5.96
N SER A 411 5.89 36.88 -7.27
CA SER A 411 7.03 36.56 -8.14
C SER A 411 8.27 37.29 -7.67
N ALA A 412 9.40 36.59 -7.67
CA ALA A 412 10.72 37.16 -7.41
C ALA A 412 11.02 38.32 -8.36
N LEU A 413 11.26 39.51 -7.80
CA LEU A 413 11.89 40.63 -8.49
C LEU A 413 13.26 40.86 -7.87
N SER A 414 14.27 40.86 -8.74
CA SER A 414 15.68 41.13 -8.44
C SER A 414 15.90 42.51 -7.81
N PRO A 415 16.99 42.69 -7.03
CA PRO A 415 17.19 43.86 -6.19
C PRO A 415 17.86 45.00 -6.96
N SER A 416 17.28 46.21 -6.92
CA SER A 416 17.99 47.46 -7.18
C SER A 416 17.19 48.66 -6.66
N ALA A 417 17.92 49.58 -6.01
CA ALA A 417 17.58 50.94 -5.60
C ALA A 417 16.86 51.18 -4.25
N LEU A 418 17.69 51.69 -3.34
CA LEU A 418 17.44 52.25 -2.01
C LEU A 418 16.61 53.56 -1.98
N ARG A 419 16.06 53.81 -0.77
CA ARG A 419 15.64 55.09 -0.14
C ARG A 419 14.29 55.64 -0.63
N ARG A 420 13.35 56.08 0.22
CA ARG A 420 13.44 56.74 1.54
C ARG A 420 12.06 56.73 2.24
N GLY A 421 12.08 56.61 3.58
CA GLY A 421 11.11 57.18 4.52
C GLY A 421 9.84 56.36 4.82
N ALA A 422 9.25 56.32 6.01
CA ALA A 422 9.63 56.53 7.41
C ALA A 422 8.35 56.22 8.25
N HIS A 423 8.56 55.85 9.52
CA HIS A 423 7.61 55.81 10.65
C HIS A 423 6.79 54.53 10.96
N SER A 424 6.87 54.20 12.26
CA SER A 424 6.58 52.96 12.99
C SER A 424 5.18 52.99 13.69
N PRO A 425 4.89 52.18 14.73
CA PRO A 425 4.64 50.73 14.74
C PRO A 425 3.27 50.39 15.36
N VAL A 426 2.70 49.21 15.09
CA VAL A 426 1.61 48.66 15.92
C VAL A 426 1.91 47.20 16.29
N SER A 427 1.90 47.00 17.60
CA SER A 427 2.15 45.77 18.36
C SER A 427 1.12 44.69 18.07
N LEU A 428 1.57 43.46 17.78
CA LEU A 428 0.72 42.28 17.73
C LEU A 428 1.00 41.36 18.92
N TYR A 429 -0.08 41.19 19.67
CA TYR A 429 -0.30 40.30 20.80
C TYR A 429 0.11 38.84 20.50
N ARG A 430 0.82 38.23 21.44
CA ARG A 430 1.15 36.78 21.47
C ARG A 430 0.29 36.11 22.54
N PRO A 431 -0.46 35.04 22.25
CA PRO A 431 -0.91 34.10 23.27
C PRO A 431 0.02 32.87 23.35
N PRO A 432 0.05 32.18 24.50
CA PRO A 432 1.12 31.29 24.89
C PRO A 432 0.89 29.82 24.50
N SER A 433 2.02 29.10 24.47
CA SER A 433 2.16 27.67 24.28
C SER A 433 1.35 26.85 25.29
N ALA A 434 0.50 25.93 24.81
CA ALA A 434 -0.14 24.90 25.62
C ALA A 434 0.72 23.63 25.62
N THR A 435 1.57 23.51 26.64
CA THR A 435 2.18 22.26 27.07
C THR A 435 1.35 21.72 28.23
N ASN A 436 1.20 20.39 28.31
CA ASN A 436 0.54 19.59 29.37
C ASN A 436 -0.91 19.14 29.10
N LEU A 437 -1.03 17.98 28.45
CA LEU A 437 -2.23 17.14 28.47
C LEU A 437 -1.83 15.66 28.53
N PHE A 438 -1.04 15.30 29.56
CA PHE A 438 -0.87 13.91 30.01
C PHE A 438 -0.57 13.93 31.52
N ALA A 439 -1.63 13.91 32.33
CA ALA A 439 -1.55 13.54 33.74
C ALA A 439 -2.56 12.40 33.97
N ALA A 440 -2.07 11.31 34.57
CA ALA A 440 -2.79 10.08 34.86
C ALA A 440 -3.64 10.22 36.14
N PRO A 441 -4.66 9.37 36.33
CA PRO A 441 -5.70 9.58 37.34
C PRO A 441 -5.30 9.07 38.73
N ARG A 442 -5.81 9.74 39.76
CA ARG A 442 -6.14 9.13 41.05
C ARG A 442 -7.48 9.67 41.53
#